data_AF-A0A7W6NJS9-F1
#
_entry.id   AF-A0A7W6NJS9-F1
#
_cell.length_a   1.000
_cell.length_b   1.000
_cell.length_c   1.000
_cell.angle_alpha   90.00
_cell.angle_beta   90.00
_cell.angle_gamma   90.00
#
_symmetry.space_group_name_H-M   'P 1'
#
loop_
_entity.id
_entity.type
_entity.pdbx_description
1 polymer ?
#
loop_
_entity_poly.entity_id
_entity_poly.type
_entity_poly.pdbx_seq_one_letter_code
_entity_poly.pdbx_strand_id
1 'polypeptide(L)'
;MGMTIFDSRDPAMRAGGELGLIAAYLVSSFAEAAAAGRQAADARREERAAYKYACELNEARGRADELGRVAIRAVRHVASLEAEVRRLKTALAQRQAHIDRMRSQKATA
;
A
#
# COMPACT_ATOMS: atom_id res chain seq x y z
N MET A 1 -24.75 8.24 53.47
CA MET A 1 -23.55 8.54 54.28
C MET A 1 -23.59 10.01 54.61
N GLY A 2 -23.86 10.36 55.88
CA GLY A 2 -23.90 11.75 56.33
C GLY A 2 -22.48 12.29 56.51
N MET A 3 -22.25 13.55 56.11
CA MET A 3 -20.95 14.22 56.28
C MET A 3 -20.63 14.34 57.77
N THR A 4 -19.55 13.70 58.23
CA THR A 4 -19.12 13.75 59.64
C THR A 4 -18.49 15.09 60.04
N ILE A 5 -18.42 16.03 59.10
CA ILE A 5 -17.97 17.41 59.28
C ILE A 5 -18.76 18.14 60.38
N PHE A 6 -20.06 17.88 60.51
CA PHE A 6 -20.93 18.62 61.44
C PHE A 6 -21.04 18.00 62.84
N ASP A 7 -20.45 16.81 63.05
CA ASP A 7 -20.63 16.00 64.28
C ASP A 7 -19.30 15.64 64.96
N SER A 8 -18.19 16.25 64.52
CA SER A 8 -16.83 15.97 65.02
C SER A 8 -16.28 17.11 65.86
N ARG A 9 -15.50 16.76 66.91
CA ARG A 9 -14.87 17.71 67.84
C ARG A 9 -13.83 18.62 67.18
N ASP A 10 -13.38 18.29 65.96
CA ASP A 10 -12.42 19.08 65.18
C ASP A 10 -12.75 19.00 63.66
N PRO A 11 -13.69 19.84 63.18
CA PRO A 11 -14.30 19.72 61.86
C PRO A 11 -13.35 20.10 60.71
N ALA A 12 -12.37 20.96 60.97
CA ALA A 12 -11.39 21.41 59.97
C ALA A 12 -10.44 20.29 59.55
N MET A 13 -9.95 19.49 60.51
CA MET A 13 -9.05 18.37 60.24
C MET A 13 -9.75 17.23 59.49
N ARG A 14 -11.03 16.98 59.80
CA ARG A 14 -11.83 15.98 59.05
C ARG A 14 -12.17 16.44 57.64
N ALA A 15 -12.57 17.70 57.47
CA ALA A 15 -12.80 18.27 56.15
C ALA A 15 -11.53 18.22 55.27
N GLY A 16 -10.38 18.55 55.83
CA GLY A 16 -9.09 18.45 55.13
C GLY A 16 -8.74 17.02 54.73
N GLY A 17 -8.99 16.05 55.59
CA GLY A 17 -8.79 14.63 55.29
C GLY A 17 -9.71 14.11 54.18
N GLU A 18 -11.01 14.41 54.25
CA GLU A 18 -11.99 14.00 53.24
C GLU A 18 -11.72 14.65 51.88
N LEU A 19 -11.39 15.95 51.85
CA LEU A 19 -10.99 16.65 50.62
C LEU A 19 -9.67 16.13 50.06
N GLY A 20 -8.71 15.78 50.92
CA GLY A 20 -7.45 15.16 50.52
C GLY A 20 -7.65 13.81 49.82
N LEU A 21 -8.55 12.98 50.33
CA LEU A 21 -8.89 11.70 49.71
C LEU A 21 -9.60 11.87 48.36
N ILE A 22 -10.52 12.82 48.25
CA ILE A 22 -11.22 13.13 46.98
C ILE A 22 -10.21 13.65 45.95
N ALA A 23 -9.33 14.57 46.35
CA ALA A 23 -8.29 15.11 45.46
C ALA A 23 -7.33 14.03 44.99
N ALA A 24 -6.89 13.14 45.88
CA ALA A 24 -6.03 12.01 45.53
C ALA A 24 -6.70 11.06 44.53
N TYR A 25 -7.98 10.72 44.75
CA TYR A 25 -8.76 9.88 43.84
C TYR A 25 -8.95 10.52 42.46
N LEU A 26 -9.23 11.82 42.41
CA LEU A 26 -9.34 12.56 41.15
C LEU A 26 -8.02 12.54 40.37
N VAL A 27 -6.91 12.87 41.04
CA VAL A 27 -5.58 12.89 40.41
C VAL A 27 -5.20 11.50 39.90
N SER A 28 -5.43 10.43 40.67
CA SER A 28 -5.14 9.07 40.22
C SER A 28 -5.97 8.68 38.99
N SER A 29 -7.27 9.00 39.01
CA SER A 29 -8.18 8.72 37.90
C SER A 29 -7.78 9.46 36.62
N PHE A 30 -7.38 10.73 36.72
CA PHE A 30 -6.88 11.49 35.59
C PHE A 30 -5.53 10.99 35.08
N ALA A 31 -4.65 10.56 35.98
CA ALA A 31 -3.36 9.98 35.60
C ALA A 31 -3.53 8.67 34.82
N GLU A 32 -4.43 7.79 35.28
CA GLU A 32 -4.78 6.54 34.60
C GLU A 32 -5.44 6.80 33.25
N ALA A 33 -6.41 7.72 33.17
CA ALA A 33 -7.05 8.11 31.92
C ALA A 33 -6.04 8.68 30.91
N ALA A 34 -5.09 9.51 31.37
CA ALA A 34 -4.04 10.04 30.52
C ALA A 34 -3.06 8.95 30.05
N ALA A 35 -2.74 7.98 30.90
CA ALA A 35 -1.89 6.85 30.52
C ALA A 35 -2.57 5.93 29.50
N ALA A 36 -3.84 5.58 29.74
CA ALA A 36 -4.66 4.80 28.82
C ALA A 36 -4.84 5.53 27.46
N GLY A 37 -5.04 6.85 27.51
CA GLY A 37 -5.13 7.69 26.31
C GLY A 37 -3.85 7.68 25.47
N ARG A 38 -2.68 7.77 26.12
CA ARG A 38 -1.37 7.66 25.45
C ARG A 38 -1.19 6.30 24.78
N GLN A 39 -1.47 5.22 25.50
CA GLN A 39 -1.37 3.86 24.95
C GLN A 39 -2.29 3.64 23.75
N ALA A 40 -3.55 4.10 23.83
CA ALA A 40 -4.48 4.00 22.71
C ALA A 40 -4.05 4.85 21.51
N ALA A 41 -3.44 6.01 21.75
CA ALA A 41 -2.90 6.85 20.68
C ALA A 41 -1.71 6.19 19.99
N ASP A 42 -0.81 5.57 20.75
CA ASP A 42 0.36 4.86 20.20
C ASP A 42 -0.06 3.62 19.41
N ALA A 43 -0.99 2.81 19.92
CA ALA A 43 -1.56 1.67 19.18
C ALA A 43 -2.18 2.12 17.84
N ARG A 44 -2.94 3.22 17.82
CA ARG A 44 -3.50 3.76 16.57
C ARG A 44 -2.44 4.31 15.61
N ARG A 45 -1.32 4.82 16.12
CA ARG A 45 -0.21 5.26 15.27
C ARG A 45 0.43 4.07 14.57
N GLU A 46 0.64 2.97 15.29
CA GLU A 46 1.15 1.72 14.74
C GLU A 46 0.21 1.13 13.69
N GLU A 47 -1.10 1.06 13.97
CA GLU A 47 -2.10 0.60 13.00
C GLU A 47 -2.11 1.46 11.73
N ARG A 48 -2.03 2.79 11.86
CA ARG A 48 -1.97 3.70 10.70
C ARG A 48 -0.70 3.50 9.89
N ALA A 49 0.44 3.26 10.54
CA ALA A 49 1.70 2.99 9.86
C ALA A 49 1.62 1.68 9.07
N ALA A 50 1.08 0.62 9.68
CA ALA A 50 0.87 -0.67 9.02
C ALA A 50 -0.10 -0.55 7.84
N TYR A 51 -1.22 0.15 8.01
CA TYR A 51 -2.18 0.41 6.95
C TYR A 51 -1.56 1.17 5.77
N LYS A 52 -0.78 2.23 6.06
CA LYS A 52 -0.10 3.02 5.05
C LYS A 52 0.86 2.15 4.24
N TYR A 53 1.66 1.34 4.91
CA TYR A 53 2.58 0.41 4.26
C TYR A 53 1.84 -0.60 3.36
N ALA A 54 0.72 -1.15 3.83
CA ALA A 54 -0.11 -2.06 3.03
C ALA A 54 -0.69 -1.38 1.78
N CYS A 55 -1.13 -0.12 1.91
CA CYS A 55 -1.63 0.68 0.78
C CYS A 55 -0.52 0.92 -0.26
N GLU A 56 0.65 1.36 0.17
CA GLU A 56 1.81 1.61 -0.69
C GLU A 56 2.26 0.32 -1.42
N LEU A 57 2.25 -0.82 -0.72
CA LEU A 57 2.58 -2.12 -1.32
C LEU A 57 1.55 -2.52 -2.38
N ASN A 58 0.26 -2.33 -2.10
CA ASN A 58 -0.81 -2.65 -3.03
C ASN A 58 -0.74 -1.77 -4.29
N GLU A 59 -0.47 -0.48 -4.13
CA GLU A 59 -0.25 0.42 -5.26
C GLU A 59 0.97 0.03 -6.08
N ALA A 60 2.09 -0.32 -5.43
CA ALA A 60 3.30 -0.77 -6.11
C ALA A 60 3.03 -2.06 -6.91
N ARG A 61 2.29 -3.01 -6.33
CA ARG A 61 1.85 -4.22 -7.02
C ARG A 61 0.96 -3.91 -8.21
N GLY A 62 -0.01 -3.00 -8.06
CA GLY A 62 -0.88 -2.57 -9.15
C GLY A 62 -0.10 -2.00 -10.34
N ARG A 63 0.90 -1.15 -10.08
CA ARG A 63 1.81 -0.64 -11.11
C ARG A 63 2.61 -1.75 -11.78
N ALA A 64 3.11 -2.73 -11.02
CA ALA A 64 3.84 -3.86 -11.56
C ALA A 64 2.97 -4.74 -12.47
N ASP A 65 1.72 -5.01 -12.06
CA ASP A 65 0.77 -5.81 -12.85
C ASP A 65 0.41 -5.11 -14.18
N GLU A 66 0.25 -3.78 -14.17
CA GLU A 66 -0.01 -3.01 -15.38
C GLU A 66 1.17 -3.09 -16.37
N LEU A 67 2.40 -2.90 -15.87
CA LEU A 67 3.62 -3.07 -16.67
C LEU A 67 3.73 -4.49 -17.23
N GLY A 68 3.40 -5.51 -16.45
CA GLY A 68 3.37 -6.90 -16.89
C GLY A 68 2.40 -7.13 -18.05
N ARG A 69 1.19 -6.56 -17.99
CA ARG A 69 0.21 -6.64 -19.09
C ARG A 69 0.70 -5.93 -20.35
N VAL A 70 1.35 -4.77 -20.21
CA VAL A 70 1.95 -4.04 -21.34
C VAL A 70 3.07 -4.87 -21.97
N ALA A 71 3.96 -5.45 -21.17
CA ALA A 71 5.05 -6.29 -21.66
C ALA A 71 4.53 -7.52 -22.42
N ILE A 72 3.52 -8.22 -21.90
CA ILE A 72 2.91 -9.36 -22.58
C ILE A 72 2.34 -8.95 -23.95
N ARG A 73 1.64 -7.81 -24.02
CA ARG A 73 1.12 -7.29 -25.29
C ARG A 73 2.26 -6.95 -26.25
N ALA A 74 3.29 -6.25 -25.78
CA ALA A 74 4.44 -5.89 -26.60
C ALA A 74 5.13 -7.12 -27.21
N VAL A 75 5.37 -8.17 -26.40
CA VAL A 75 5.98 -9.42 -26.89
C VAL A 75 5.12 -10.09 -27.96
N ARG A 76 3.79 -10.12 -27.79
CA ARG A 76 2.88 -10.68 -28.81
C ARG A 76 2.94 -9.88 -30.12
N HIS A 77 3.01 -8.55 -30.02
CA HIS A 77 3.14 -7.69 -31.19
C HIS A 77 4.48 -7.90 -31.91
N VAL A 78 5.58 -8.02 -31.16
CA VAL A 78 6.91 -8.34 -31.73
C VAL A 78 6.88 -9.69 -32.44
N ALA A 79 6.30 -10.73 -31.83
CA ALA A 79 6.17 -12.04 -32.47
C ALA A 79 5.35 -11.98 -33.78
N SER A 80 4.27 -11.20 -33.81
CA SER A 80 3.49 -10.96 -35.03
C SER A 80 4.32 -10.28 -36.11
N LEU A 81 5.07 -9.23 -35.76
CA LEU A 81 5.94 -8.51 -36.68
C LEU A 81 7.06 -9.40 -37.22
N GLU A 82 7.67 -10.23 -36.36
CA GLU A 82 8.70 -11.19 -36.79
C GLU A 82 8.16 -12.24 -37.77
N ALA A 83 6.90 -12.69 -37.59
CA ALA A 83 6.24 -13.59 -38.52
C ALA A 83 5.99 -12.91 -39.87
N GLU A 84 5.57 -11.64 -39.86
CA GLU A 84 5.37 -10.84 -41.07
C GLU A 84 6.68 -10.60 -41.82
N VAL A 85 7.74 -10.22 -41.11
CA VAL A 85 9.08 -10.07 -41.68
C VAL A 85 9.55 -11.37 -42.33
N ARG A 86 9.34 -12.53 -41.68
CA ARG A 86 9.65 -13.84 -42.25
C ARG A 86 8.87 -14.09 -43.55
N ARG A 87 7.56 -13.84 -43.54
CA ARG A 87 6.69 -13.98 -44.72
C ARG A 87 7.16 -13.11 -45.89
N LEU A 88 7.48 -11.84 -45.63
CA LEU A 88 7.94 -10.89 -46.65
C LEU A 88 9.30 -11.31 -47.23
N LYS A 89 10.22 -11.77 -46.39
CA LYS A 89 11.52 -12.31 -46.83
C LYS A 89 11.34 -13.51 -47.77
N THR A 90 10.44 -14.44 -47.44
CA THR A 90 10.13 -15.58 -48.31
C THR A 90 9.54 -15.14 -49.64
N ALA A 91 8.59 -14.20 -49.64
CA ALA A 91 7.98 -13.67 -50.86
C ALA A 91 9.00 -12.95 -51.75
N LEU A 92 9.91 -12.17 -51.16
CA LEU A 92 11.01 -11.51 -51.86
C LEU A 92 11.93 -12.55 -52.53
N ALA A 93 12.35 -13.57 -51.78
CA ALA A 93 13.22 -14.63 -52.30
C ALA A 93 12.56 -15.37 -53.48
N GLN A 94 11.26 -15.68 -53.37
CA GLN A 94 10.51 -16.32 -54.45
C GLN A 94 10.46 -15.44 -55.71
N ARG A 95 10.20 -14.13 -55.56
CA ARG A 95 10.19 -13.19 -56.68
C ARG A 95 11.57 -13.06 -57.33
N GLN A 96 12.63 -12.97 -56.54
CA GLN A 96 13.99 -12.90 -57.06
C GLN A 96 14.35 -14.16 -57.85
N ALA A 97 14.04 -15.35 -57.31
CA ALA A 97 14.27 -16.61 -58.01
C ALA A 97 13.50 -16.71 -59.33
N HIS A 98 12.29 -16.14 -59.41
CA HIS A 98 11.56 -16.07 -60.69
C HIS A 98 12.23 -15.13 -61.70
N ILE A 99 12.68 -13.94 -61.25
CA ILE A 99 13.43 -12.99 -62.10
C ILE A 99 14.71 -13.64 -62.63
N ASP A 100 15.45 -14.34 -61.77
CA ASP A 100 16.71 -14.99 -62.16
C ASP A 100 16.48 -16.08 -63.21
N ARG A 101 15.41 -16.88 -63.07
CA ARG A 101 14.99 -17.86 -64.09
C ARG A 101 14.63 -17.21 -65.44
N MET A 102 13.89 -16.10 -65.41
CA MET A 102 13.52 -15.38 -66.63
C MET A 102 14.76 -14.77 -67.32
N ARG A 103 15.71 -14.25 -66.53
CA ARG A 103 16.98 -13.73 -67.04
C ARG A 103 17.84 -14.84 -67.65
N SER A 104 17.94 -16.00 -67.02
CA SER A 104 18.72 -17.12 -67.57
C SER A 104 18.12 -17.63 -68.88
N GLN A 105 16.79 -17.74 -68.97
CA GLN A 105 16.10 -18.14 -70.21
C GLN A 105 16.36 -17.16 -71.35
N LYS A 106 16.36 -15.85 -71.08
CA LYS A 106 16.67 -14.82 -72.08
C LYS A 106 18.14 -14.83 -72.53
N ALA A 107 19.07 -15.28 -71.69
CA ALA A 107 20.49 -15.38 -72.04
C ALA A 107 20.84 -16.62 -72.88
N THR A 108 20.01 -17.66 -72.82
CA THR A 108 20.18 -18.90 -73.58
C THR A 108 19.43 -18.95 -74.92
N ALA A 109 18.58 -17.94 -75.19
CA ALA A 109 17.86 -17.75 -76.45
C ALA A 109 18.56 -16.69 -77.31
#